data_AF-A0A498CE26-F1
#
_entry.id   AF-A0A498CE26-F1
#
_cell.length_a   1.000
_cell.length_b   1.000
_cell.length_c   1.000
_cell.angle_alpha   90.00
_cell.angle_beta   90.00
_cell.angle_gamma   90.00
#
_symmetry.space_group_name_H-M   'P 1'
#
loop_
_entity.id
_entity.type
_entity.pdbx_description
1 polymer ?
#
loop_
_entity_poly.entity_id
_entity_poly.type
_entity_poly.pdbx_seq_one_letter_code
_entity_poly.pdbx_strand_id
1 'polypeptide(L)'
;MADDRDAAARDARLDALRYRAVRAARDAGEPAAEDEEPELRQSATPTAHERALYVETAIQQAIRRGEFDDLPGSGKPIEGLGTHHDPDWWIRRKIQTEQLTGLGPPALMLRTEHAEFAERVDALVSETAVREYVDDFNHRVIEARRQLLGGPPVVTPTRDAEVEVAAWRERRDAAAARAAADADAAAGSAVRRRWWRRG
;
A
#
# COMPACT_ATOMS: atom_id res chain seq x y z
N MET A 1 -2.15 -38.68 -35.39
CA MET A 1 -3.61 -38.50 -35.31
C MET A 1 -4.35 -39.84 -35.47
N ALA A 2 -3.84 -40.91 -34.83
CA ALA A 2 -4.38 -42.28 -34.94
C ALA A 2 -4.79 -42.90 -33.59
N ASP A 3 -4.61 -42.18 -32.48
CA ASP A 3 -4.71 -42.71 -31.11
C ASP A 3 -6.11 -42.52 -30.47
N ASP A 4 -6.80 -41.42 -30.79
CA ASP A 4 -8.16 -41.13 -30.27
C ASP A 4 -9.23 -42.12 -30.74
N ARG A 5 -9.08 -42.69 -31.94
CA ARG A 5 -10.04 -43.70 -32.45
C ARG A 5 -9.95 -45.00 -31.66
N ASP A 6 -8.78 -45.36 -31.17
CA ASP A 6 -8.56 -46.58 -30.37
C ASP A 6 -9.05 -46.41 -28.93
N ALA A 7 -8.98 -45.19 -28.38
CA ALA A 7 -9.62 -44.86 -27.11
C ALA A 7 -11.15 -44.94 -27.21
N ALA A 8 -11.75 -44.29 -28.22
CA ALA A 8 -13.20 -44.34 -28.46
C ALA A 8 -13.70 -45.76 -28.77
N ALA A 9 -12.92 -46.58 -29.49
CA ALA A 9 -13.26 -47.97 -29.76
C ALA A 9 -13.16 -48.89 -28.52
N ARG A 10 -12.25 -48.60 -27.58
CA ARG A 10 -12.21 -49.27 -26.27
C ARG A 10 -13.42 -48.88 -25.43
N ASP A 11 -13.80 -47.62 -25.45
CA ASP A 11 -14.96 -47.10 -24.72
C ASP A 11 -16.25 -47.77 -25.19
N ALA A 12 -16.45 -47.85 -26.51
CA ALA A 12 -17.60 -48.54 -27.10
C ALA A 12 -17.66 -50.04 -26.78
N ARG A 13 -16.51 -50.73 -26.70
CA ARG A 13 -16.45 -52.14 -26.29
C ARG A 13 -16.77 -52.34 -24.81
N LEU A 14 -16.26 -51.46 -23.94
CA LEU A 14 -16.55 -51.50 -22.51
C LEU A 14 -18.02 -51.24 -22.24
N ASP A 15 -18.63 -50.30 -22.94
CA ASP A 15 -20.06 -50.02 -22.85
C ASP A 15 -20.92 -51.18 -23.36
N ALA A 16 -20.54 -51.81 -24.48
CA ALA A 16 -21.22 -52.99 -24.98
C ALA A 16 -21.15 -54.19 -24.00
N LEU A 17 -20.01 -54.37 -23.32
CA LEU A 17 -19.84 -55.39 -22.28
C LEU A 17 -20.71 -55.11 -21.06
N ARG A 18 -20.77 -53.85 -20.61
CA ARG A 18 -21.65 -53.41 -19.51
C ARG A 18 -23.12 -53.65 -19.84
N TYR A 19 -23.57 -53.23 -21.02
CA TYR A 19 -24.93 -53.45 -21.47
C TYR A 19 -25.31 -54.94 -21.50
N ARG A 20 -24.40 -55.79 -22.00
CA ARG A 20 -24.62 -57.24 -22.05
C ARG A 20 -24.68 -57.86 -20.65
N ALA A 21 -23.84 -57.40 -19.72
CA ALA A 21 -23.85 -57.85 -18.33
C ALA A 21 -25.17 -57.48 -17.62
N VAL A 22 -25.62 -56.23 -17.77
CA VAL A 22 -26.90 -55.75 -17.21
C VAL A 22 -28.09 -56.54 -17.77
N ARG A 23 -28.09 -56.82 -19.08
CA ARG A 23 -29.14 -57.61 -19.72
C ARG A 23 -29.13 -59.06 -19.26
N ALA A 24 -27.96 -59.68 -19.15
CA ALA A 24 -27.83 -61.06 -18.67
C ALA A 24 -28.30 -61.21 -17.22
N ALA A 25 -27.97 -60.27 -16.34
CA ALA A 25 -28.46 -60.24 -14.96
C ALA A 25 -29.99 -60.14 -14.89
N ARG A 26 -30.60 -59.30 -15.75
CA ARG A 26 -32.05 -59.17 -15.86
C ARG A 26 -32.75 -60.45 -16.35
N ASP A 27 -32.18 -61.10 -17.37
CA ASP A 27 -32.70 -62.36 -17.91
C ASP A 27 -32.54 -63.53 -16.90
N ALA A 28 -31.49 -63.49 -16.06
CA ALA A 28 -31.25 -64.46 -14.99
C ALA A 28 -32.13 -64.23 -13.74
N GLY A 29 -32.90 -63.14 -13.68
CA GLY A 29 -33.72 -62.79 -12.52
C GLY A 29 -32.92 -62.31 -11.30
N GLU A 30 -31.66 -61.92 -11.49
CA GLU A 30 -30.86 -61.28 -10.45
C GLU A 30 -31.35 -59.83 -10.26
N PRO A 31 -31.46 -59.33 -9.00
CA PRO A 31 -31.79 -57.93 -8.79
C PRO A 31 -30.71 -57.09 -9.46
N ALA A 32 -31.10 -56.20 -10.37
CA ALA A 32 -30.19 -55.25 -10.98
C ALA A 32 -29.51 -54.50 -9.83
N ALA A 33 -28.18 -54.63 -9.73
CA ALA A 33 -27.38 -53.87 -8.77
C ALA A 33 -27.78 -52.41 -8.95
N GLU A 34 -28.44 -51.87 -7.93
CA GLU A 34 -28.86 -50.48 -7.88
C GLU A 34 -27.65 -49.60 -8.21
N ASP A 35 -27.89 -48.58 -9.03
CA ASP A 35 -26.88 -47.65 -9.51
C ASP A 35 -26.15 -46.99 -8.33
N GLU A 36 -25.07 -47.62 -7.85
CA GLU A 36 -24.02 -46.90 -7.14
C GLU A 36 -23.27 -46.09 -8.19
N GLU A 37 -23.86 -44.97 -8.60
CA GLU A 37 -23.09 -43.90 -9.23
C GLU A 37 -21.92 -43.59 -8.29
N PRO A 38 -20.66 -43.74 -8.73
CA PRO A 38 -19.54 -43.40 -7.87
C PRO A 38 -19.69 -41.91 -7.59
N GLU A 39 -20.01 -41.55 -6.34
CA GLU A 39 -20.12 -40.16 -5.90
C GLU A 39 -18.93 -39.41 -6.48
N LEU A 40 -19.21 -38.62 -7.52
CA LEU A 40 -18.25 -37.79 -8.22
C LEU A 40 -17.62 -36.94 -7.15
N ARG A 41 -16.39 -37.30 -6.73
CA ARG A 41 -15.61 -36.69 -5.65
C ARG A 41 -15.92 -35.20 -5.58
N GLN A 42 -16.88 -34.87 -4.73
CA GLN A 42 -17.49 -33.55 -4.68
C GLN A 42 -16.40 -32.61 -4.18
N SER A 43 -15.84 -31.80 -5.09
CA SER A 43 -14.87 -30.72 -4.85
C SER A 43 -14.22 -30.74 -3.46
N ALA A 44 -13.36 -31.72 -3.20
CA ALA A 44 -12.68 -31.80 -1.92
C ALA A 44 -11.66 -30.66 -1.85
N THR A 45 -11.84 -29.75 -0.91
CA THR A 45 -10.78 -28.80 -0.59
C THR A 45 -9.55 -29.62 -0.17
N PRO A 46 -8.36 -29.40 -0.78
CA PRO A 46 -7.19 -30.21 -0.47
C PRO A 46 -6.93 -30.16 1.02
N THR A 47 -6.69 -31.31 1.63
CA THR A 47 -6.37 -31.41 3.06
C THR A 47 -5.12 -30.60 3.38
N ALA A 48 -4.91 -30.23 4.65
CA ALA A 48 -3.70 -29.49 5.05
C ALA A 48 -2.40 -30.21 4.64
N HIS A 49 -2.42 -31.55 4.68
CA HIS A 49 -1.29 -32.38 4.26
C HIS A 49 -1.04 -32.33 2.75
N GLU A 50 -2.09 -32.46 1.94
CA GLU A 50 -1.98 -32.35 0.47
C GLU A 50 -1.49 -30.95 0.05
N ARG A 51 -1.95 -29.89 0.72
CA ARG A 51 -1.44 -28.53 0.48
C ARG A 51 0.04 -28.41 0.83
N ALA A 52 0.48 -28.98 1.96
CA ALA A 52 1.89 -28.95 2.36
C ALA A 52 2.78 -29.69 1.34
N LEU A 53 2.35 -30.87 0.85
CA LEU A 53 3.08 -31.62 -0.18
C LEU A 53 3.16 -30.86 -1.51
N TYR A 54 2.08 -30.19 -1.91
CA TYR A 54 2.08 -29.33 -3.09
C TYR A 54 3.07 -28.16 -2.94
N VAL A 55 3.04 -27.47 -1.79
CA VAL A 55 3.94 -26.35 -1.50
C VAL A 55 5.40 -26.81 -1.47
N GLU A 56 5.71 -27.92 -0.82
CA GLU A 56 7.07 -28.48 -0.79
C GLU A 56 7.55 -28.81 -2.20
N THR A 57 6.71 -29.46 -3.01
CA THR A 57 7.05 -29.79 -4.41
C THR A 57 7.32 -28.52 -5.22
N ALA A 58 6.53 -27.46 -5.03
CA ALA A 58 6.73 -26.17 -5.69
C ALA A 58 8.05 -25.50 -5.27
N ILE A 59 8.38 -25.51 -3.97
CA ILE A 59 9.64 -24.99 -3.43
C ILE A 59 10.83 -25.74 -4.06
N GLN A 60 10.80 -27.07 -4.06
CA GLN A 60 11.89 -27.89 -4.63
C GLN A 60 12.09 -27.67 -6.13
N GLN A 61 11.00 -27.40 -6.86
CA GLN A 61 11.09 -27.04 -8.28
C GLN A 61 11.69 -25.65 -8.47
N ALA A 62 11.31 -24.66 -7.66
CA ALA A 62 11.85 -23.30 -7.70
C ALA A 62 13.35 -23.26 -7.33
N ILE A 63 13.77 -24.03 -6.32
CA ILE A 63 15.20 -24.23 -5.98
C ILE A 63 15.96 -24.81 -7.17
N ARG A 64 15.44 -25.88 -7.81
CA ARG A 64 16.09 -26.48 -9.00
C ARG A 64 16.21 -25.54 -10.19
N ARG A 65 15.31 -24.57 -10.31
CA ARG A 65 15.34 -23.53 -11.35
C ARG A 65 16.27 -22.36 -11.00
N GLY A 66 16.87 -22.37 -9.80
CA GLY A 66 17.74 -21.29 -9.34
C GLY A 66 16.98 -20.00 -9.01
N GLU A 67 15.66 -20.05 -8.79
CA GLU A 67 14.85 -18.86 -8.46
C GLU A 67 15.27 -18.20 -7.13
N PHE A 68 16.06 -18.90 -6.31
CA PHE A 68 16.60 -18.41 -5.04
C PHE A 68 18.08 -17.95 -5.12
N ASP A 69 18.77 -18.14 -6.25
CA ASP A 69 20.22 -17.95 -6.33
C ASP A 69 20.65 -16.47 -6.42
N ASP A 70 19.80 -15.58 -6.94
CA ASP A 70 20.06 -14.12 -7.07
C ASP A 70 18.98 -13.27 -6.38
N LEU A 71 18.62 -13.64 -5.14
CA LEU A 71 17.69 -12.85 -4.37
C LEU A 71 18.32 -11.50 -3.96
N PRO A 72 17.56 -10.40 -4.01
CA PRO A 72 18.04 -9.10 -3.55
C PRO A 72 18.40 -9.19 -2.06
N GLY A 73 19.69 -9.07 -1.76
CA GLY A 73 20.23 -9.19 -0.40
C GLY A 73 20.86 -10.54 -0.06
N SER A 74 20.88 -11.51 -0.99
CA SER A 74 21.56 -12.80 -0.79
C SER A 74 23.05 -12.60 -0.48
N GLY A 75 23.54 -13.23 0.60
CA GLY A 75 24.92 -13.13 1.05
C GLY A 75 25.35 -11.77 1.62
N LYS A 76 24.49 -10.74 1.58
CA LYS A 76 24.78 -9.44 2.19
C LYS A 76 24.45 -9.50 3.68
N PRO A 77 25.25 -8.86 4.55
CA PRO A 77 24.86 -8.64 5.93
C PRO A 77 23.50 -7.96 5.97
N ILE A 78 22.62 -8.42 6.85
CA ILE A 78 21.32 -7.77 7.03
C ILE A 78 21.57 -6.36 7.53
N GLU A 79 21.16 -5.37 6.73
CA GLU A 79 21.33 -3.96 7.08
C GLU A 79 20.58 -3.65 8.39
N GLY A 80 21.27 -3.05 9.35
CA GLY A 80 20.71 -2.67 10.66
C GLY A 80 20.84 -3.73 11.76
N LEU A 81 21.35 -4.93 11.47
CA LEU A 81 21.81 -5.88 12.49
C LEU A 81 23.22 -5.47 12.96
N GLY A 82 23.31 -4.35 13.68
CA GLY A 82 24.55 -3.86 14.28
C GLY A 82 24.95 -4.62 15.56
N THR A 83 26.08 -4.24 16.15
CA THR A 83 26.60 -4.79 17.42
C THR A 83 25.77 -4.43 18.66
N HIS A 84 24.72 -3.62 18.49
CA HIS A 84 23.82 -3.18 19.57
C HIS A 84 22.45 -3.81 19.39
N HIS A 85 22.01 -4.55 20.41
CA HIS A 85 20.66 -5.09 20.50
C HIS A 85 19.68 -3.95 20.81
N ASP A 86 19.08 -3.40 19.77
CA ASP A 86 17.96 -2.48 19.89
C ASP A 86 16.65 -3.28 19.96
N PRO A 87 15.95 -3.38 21.10
CA PRO A 87 14.68 -4.10 21.19
C PRO A 87 13.59 -3.48 20.29
N ASP A 88 13.71 -2.19 19.95
CA ASP A 88 12.71 -1.44 19.18
C ASP A 88 13.06 -1.33 17.68
N TRP A 89 13.99 -2.16 17.19
CA TRP A 89 14.49 -2.11 15.81
C TRP A 89 13.36 -2.26 14.78
N TRP A 90 12.38 -3.11 15.08
CA TRP A 90 11.22 -3.37 14.23
C TRP A 90 10.25 -2.19 14.23
N ILE A 91 10.10 -1.47 15.35
CA ILE A 91 9.26 -0.26 15.46
C ILE A 91 9.85 0.84 14.58
N ARG A 92 11.17 1.09 14.68
CA ARG A 92 11.86 2.07 13.83
C ARG A 92 11.73 1.72 12.35
N ARG A 93 11.93 0.44 11.98
CA ARG A 93 11.78 -0.02 10.60
C ARG A 93 10.35 0.14 10.11
N LYS A 94 9.34 -0.11 10.95
CA LYS A 94 7.93 0.05 10.61
C LYS A 94 7.56 1.51 10.41
N ILE A 95 7.95 2.38 11.34
CA ILE A 95 7.79 3.85 11.23
C ILE A 95 8.41 4.36 9.92
N GLN A 96 9.62 3.92 9.58
CA GLN A 96 10.29 4.32 8.35
C GLN A 96 9.60 3.78 7.09
N THR A 97 9.20 2.50 7.09
CA THR A 97 8.55 1.85 5.94
C THR A 97 7.19 2.47 5.63
N GLU A 98 6.42 2.80 6.67
CA GLU A 98 5.08 3.38 6.55
C GLU A 98 5.06 4.90 6.58
N GLN A 99 6.23 5.54 6.68
CA GLN A 99 6.40 6.99 6.80
C GLN A 99 5.51 7.59 7.90
N LEU A 100 5.41 6.91 9.05
CA LEU A 100 4.53 7.35 10.14
C LEU A 100 5.08 8.65 10.76
N THR A 101 4.34 9.74 10.64
CA THR A 101 4.64 11.03 11.24
C THR A 101 3.83 11.27 12.52
N GLY A 102 4.32 12.12 13.42
CA GLY A 102 3.56 12.51 14.62
C GLY A 102 3.53 11.48 15.75
N LEU A 103 4.38 10.44 15.67
CA LEU A 103 4.63 9.50 16.76
C LEU A 103 5.75 10.02 17.65
N GLY A 104 5.46 11.02 18.47
CA GLY A 104 6.46 11.57 19.39
C GLY A 104 5.84 12.22 20.61
N PRO A 105 6.64 12.46 21.67
CA PRO A 105 6.19 13.27 22.80
C PRO A 105 5.65 14.63 22.30
N PRO A 106 4.55 15.15 22.88
CA PRO A 106 3.94 16.40 22.43
C PRO A 106 4.92 17.58 22.31
N ALA A 107 5.91 17.64 23.21
CA ALA A 107 6.96 18.67 23.18
C ALA A 107 7.81 18.65 21.88
N LEU A 108 8.14 17.47 21.35
CA LEU A 108 8.92 17.35 20.11
C LEU A 108 8.05 17.58 18.87
N MET A 109 6.80 17.14 18.90
CA MET A 109 5.83 17.41 17.83
C MET A 109 5.61 18.91 17.67
N LEU A 110 5.34 19.62 18.77
CA LEU A 110 5.13 21.08 18.74
C LEU A 110 6.38 21.84 18.26
N ARG A 111 7.59 21.35 18.54
CA ARG A 111 8.83 21.96 18.02
C ARG A 111 8.96 21.78 16.51
N THR A 112 8.60 20.60 16.00
CA THR A 112 8.63 20.30 14.57
C THR A 112 7.61 21.16 13.84
N GLU A 113 6.38 21.20 14.36
CA GLU A 113 5.32 22.01 13.79
C GLU A 113 5.61 23.51 13.86
N HIS A 114 6.24 23.98 14.94
CA HIS A 114 6.71 25.37 15.03
C HIS A 114 7.75 25.72 13.95
N ALA A 115 8.64 24.78 13.60
CA ALA A 115 9.64 24.98 12.55
C ALA A 115 8.99 25.07 11.16
N GLU A 116 7.96 24.26 10.93
CA GLU A 116 7.19 24.19 9.69
C GLU A 116 5.98 25.16 9.66
N PHE A 117 5.83 26.01 10.68
CA PHE A 117 4.64 26.82 10.89
C PHE A 117 4.38 27.78 9.72
N ALA A 118 5.43 28.45 9.25
CA ALA A 118 5.32 29.42 8.16
C ALA A 118 4.84 28.76 6.86
N GLU A 119 5.39 27.59 6.52
CA GLU A 119 4.99 26.82 5.35
C GLU A 119 3.52 26.38 5.43
N ARG A 120 3.08 25.89 6.61
CA ARG A 120 1.67 25.52 6.82
C ARG A 120 0.72 26.70 6.67
N VAL A 121 1.07 27.85 7.27
CA VAL A 121 0.27 29.08 7.15
C VAL A 121 0.19 29.56 5.70
N ASP A 122 1.28 29.48 4.95
CA ASP A 122 1.32 29.90 3.55
C ASP A 122 0.48 29.00 2.63
N ALA A 123 0.28 27.74 3.00
CA ALA A 123 -0.62 26.82 2.30
C ALA A 123 -2.11 27.12 2.55
N LEU A 124 -2.46 27.89 3.59
CA LEU A 124 -3.85 28.23 3.89
C LEU A 124 -4.40 29.30 2.94
N VAL A 125 -5.69 29.16 2.61
CA VAL A 125 -6.37 29.97 1.60
C VAL A 125 -7.21 31.11 2.18
N SER A 126 -7.49 31.12 3.48
CA SER A 126 -8.33 32.12 4.14
C SER A 126 -7.75 32.60 5.47
N GLU A 127 -8.04 33.84 5.81
CA GLU A 127 -7.61 34.44 7.09
C GLU A 127 -8.24 33.75 8.30
N THR A 128 -9.51 33.33 8.17
CA THR A 128 -10.19 32.57 9.22
C THR A 128 -9.43 31.27 9.48
N ALA A 129 -9.02 30.55 8.44
CA ALA A 129 -8.25 29.32 8.61
C ALA A 129 -6.86 29.59 9.25
N VAL A 130 -6.20 30.70 8.90
CA VAL A 130 -4.94 31.09 9.55
C VAL A 130 -5.15 31.36 11.03
N ARG A 131 -6.19 32.12 11.39
CA ARG A 131 -6.52 32.42 12.79
C ARG A 131 -6.86 31.17 13.59
N GLU A 132 -7.73 30.31 13.05
CA GLU A 132 -8.08 29.02 13.65
C GLU A 132 -6.87 28.12 13.85
N TYR A 133 -5.97 28.06 12.87
CA TYR A 133 -4.74 27.28 12.97
C TYR A 133 -3.78 27.82 14.04
N VAL A 134 -3.60 29.14 14.12
CA VAL A 134 -2.78 29.77 15.17
C VAL A 134 -3.37 29.50 16.55
N ASP A 135 -4.69 29.62 16.70
CA ASP A 135 -5.39 29.38 17.96
C ASP A 135 -5.31 27.92 18.40
N ASP A 136 -5.50 26.95 17.50
CA ASP A 136 -5.31 25.52 17.80
C ASP A 136 -3.86 25.21 18.21
N PHE A 137 -2.88 25.74 17.47
CA PHE A 137 -1.47 25.59 17.80
C PHE A 137 -1.17 26.14 19.21
N ASN A 138 -1.64 27.35 19.51
CA ASN A 138 -1.47 27.97 20.82
C ASN A 138 -2.15 27.17 21.93
N HIS A 139 -3.37 26.70 21.70
CA HIS A 139 -4.11 25.86 22.65
C HIS A 139 -3.30 24.60 22.97
N ARG A 140 -2.78 23.91 21.95
CA ARG A 140 -1.96 22.70 22.13
C ARG A 140 -0.63 22.97 22.84
N VAL A 141 0.02 24.12 22.57
CA VAL A 141 1.22 24.55 23.32
C VAL A 141 0.91 24.77 24.79
N ILE A 142 -0.21 25.43 25.10
CA ILE A 142 -0.65 25.71 26.47
C ILE A 142 -1.00 24.40 27.19
N GLU A 143 -1.78 23.53 26.57
CA GLU A 143 -2.15 22.24 27.14
C GLU A 143 -0.92 21.35 27.36
N ALA A 144 0.01 21.28 26.40
CA ALA A 144 1.25 20.52 26.57
C ALA A 144 2.11 21.06 27.73
N ARG A 145 2.11 22.37 27.99
CA ARG A 145 2.77 22.98 29.16
C ARG A 145 2.04 22.64 30.47
N ARG A 146 0.71 22.54 30.45
CA ARG A 146 -0.14 22.24 31.62
C ARG A 146 -0.13 20.76 32.01
N GLN A 147 0.03 19.87 31.03
CA GLN A 147 -0.17 18.43 31.21
C GLN A 147 0.72 17.82 32.31
N LEU A 148 1.89 18.41 32.65
CA LEU A 148 2.79 18.00 33.76
C LEU A 148 3.10 16.48 33.82
N LEU A 149 2.93 15.72 32.73
CA LEU A 149 3.04 14.26 32.67
C LEU A 149 4.48 13.71 32.77
N GLY A 150 5.44 14.55 33.15
CA GLY A 150 6.86 14.21 33.09
C GLY A 150 7.38 14.12 31.65
N GLY A 151 8.58 14.64 31.43
CA GLY A 151 9.21 14.70 30.11
C GLY A 151 10.00 15.99 29.92
N PRO A 152 10.75 16.12 28.80
CA PRO A 152 11.47 17.34 28.47
C PRO A 152 10.51 18.54 28.44
N PRO A 153 10.90 19.70 28.99
CA PRO A 153 10.03 20.86 29.08
C PRO A 153 9.59 21.35 27.68
N VAL A 154 8.34 21.81 27.57
CA VAL A 154 7.81 22.40 26.34
C VAL A 154 8.31 23.84 26.23
N VAL A 155 9.36 24.06 25.43
CA VAL A 155 9.98 25.38 25.22
C VAL A 155 9.39 26.13 24.01
N THR A 156 8.49 25.50 23.25
CA THR A 156 7.88 26.11 22.06
C THR A 156 7.04 27.34 22.43
N PRO A 157 7.27 28.52 21.82
CA PRO A 157 6.51 29.74 22.10
C PRO A 157 5.12 29.72 21.45
N THR A 158 4.17 30.45 22.05
CA THR A 158 2.89 30.79 21.42
C THR A 158 3.08 31.91 20.40
N ARG A 159 2.17 32.01 19.42
CA ARG A 159 2.20 33.02 18.35
C ARG A 159 0.99 33.94 18.45
N ASP A 160 1.14 35.18 17.98
CA ASP A 160 0.04 36.14 17.93
C ASP A 160 -0.71 35.99 16.60
N ALA A 161 -2.01 35.68 16.67
CA ALA A 161 -2.81 35.40 15.48
C ALA A 161 -2.92 36.61 14.53
N GLU A 162 -3.01 37.82 15.07
CA GLU A 162 -3.17 39.02 14.22
C GLU A 162 -1.84 39.38 13.54
N VAL A 163 -0.70 39.17 14.21
CA VAL A 163 0.63 39.32 13.60
C VAL A 163 0.84 38.32 12.47
N GLU A 164 0.48 37.05 12.67
CA GLU A 164 0.63 36.00 11.65
C GLU A 164 -0.30 36.22 10.46
N VAL A 165 -1.54 36.66 10.69
CA VAL A 165 -2.49 37.01 9.63
C VAL A 165 -1.99 38.20 8.80
N ALA A 166 -1.46 39.24 9.45
CA ALA A 166 -0.88 40.39 8.75
C ALA A 166 0.30 39.96 7.87
N ALA A 167 1.23 39.17 8.42
CA ALA A 167 2.38 38.67 7.67
C ALA A 167 1.97 37.74 6.52
N TRP A 168 0.94 36.90 6.70
CA TRP A 168 0.38 36.06 5.64
C TRP A 168 -0.23 36.88 4.51
N ARG A 169 -1.02 37.92 4.83
CA ARG A 169 -1.58 38.85 3.82
C ARG A 169 -0.48 39.51 3.00
N GLU A 170 0.54 40.06 3.67
CA GLU A 170 1.68 40.70 3.01
C GLU A 170 2.40 39.75 2.03
N ARG A 171 2.63 38.49 2.44
CA ARG A 171 3.25 37.48 1.56
C ARG A 171 2.37 37.16 0.35
N ARG A 172 1.05 37.07 0.53
CA ARG A 172 0.11 36.81 -0.57
C ARG A 172 0.01 37.98 -1.54
N ASP A 173 -0.04 39.20 -1.03
CA ASP A 173 -0.10 40.40 -1.86
C ASP A 173 1.19 40.56 -2.67
N ALA A 174 2.35 40.28 -2.06
CA ALA A 174 3.64 40.25 -2.76
C ALA A 174 3.68 39.17 -3.86
N ALA A 175 3.17 37.96 -3.58
CA ALA A 175 3.10 36.88 -4.56
C ALA A 175 2.15 37.22 -5.71
N ALA A 176 0.99 37.81 -5.43
CA ALA A 176 0.03 38.26 -6.43
C ALA A 176 0.61 39.37 -7.32
N ALA A 177 1.27 40.37 -6.73
CA ALA A 177 1.94 41.43 -7.46
C ALA A 177 3.06 40.88 -8.37
N ARG A 178 3.82 39.88 -7.90
CA ARG A 178 4.85 39.22 -8.70
C ARG A 178 4.25 38.46 -9.89
N ALA A 179 3.19 37.69 -9.64
CA ALA A 179 2.50 36.95 -10.69
C ALA A 179 1.90 37.87 -11.77
N ALA A 180 1.34 39.02 -11.35
CA ALA A 180 0.86 40.04 -12.29
C ALA A 180 1.98 40.62 -13.16
N ALA A 181 3.13 40.97 -12.56
CA ALA A 181 4.28 41.48 -13.30
C ALA A 181 4.85 40.45 -14.29
N ASP A 182 4.92 39.17 -13.89
CA ASP A 182 5.39 38.09 -14.76
C ASP A 182 4.41 37.85 -15.93
N ALA A 183 3.10 37.98 -15.69
CA ALA A 183 2.08 37.90 -16.74
C ALA A 183 2.17 39.06 -17.75
N ASP A 184 2.38 40.29 -17.27
CA ASP A 184 2.57 41.46 -18.12
C ASP A 184 3.83 41.34 -18.99
N ALA A 185 4.94 40.84 -18.40
CA ALA A 185 6.17 40.58 -19.13
C ALA A 185 5.98 39.50 -20.21
N ALA A 186 5.26 38.42 -19.90
CA ALA A 186 4.94 37.36 -20.84
C ALA A 186 4.09 37.88 -22.00
N ALA A 187 3.05 38.68 -21.72
CA ALA A 187 2.20 39.30 -22.73
C ALA A 187 2.99 40.24 -23.66
N GLY A 188 3.87 41.07 -23.11
CA GLY A 188 4.75 41.95 -23.88
C GLY A 188 5.70 41.18 -24.81
N SER A 189 6.21 40.03 -24.38
CA SER A 189 7.08 39.17 -25.21
C SER A 189 6.33 38.51 -26.38
N ALA A 190 5.06 38.14 -26.18
CA ALA A 190 4.24 37.48 -27.19
C ALA A 190 3.86 38.44 -28.33
N VAL A 191 3.53 39.70 -27.98
CA VAL A 191 3.24 40.76 -28.96
C VAL A 191 4.46 41.02 -29.86
N ARG A 192 5.66 41.13 -29.27
CA ARG A 192 6.91 41.33 -30.02
C ARG A 192 7.17 40.16 -30.98
N ARG A 193 7.06 38.91 -30.54
CA ARG A 193 7.28 37.74 -31.42
C ARG A 193 6.30 37.66 -32.59
N ARG A 194 5.07 38.13 -32.44
CA ARG A 194 4.06 38.16 -33.51
C ARG A 194 4.36 39.16 -34.62
N TRP A 195 5.00 40.28 -34.30
CA TRP A 195 5.38 41.31 -35.28
C TRP A 195 6.58 40.89 -36.14
N TRP A 196 7.57 40.23 -35.55
CA TRP A 196 8.77 39.75 -36.25
C TRP A 196 8.56 38.53 -37.17
N ARG A 197 7.38 37.88 -37.11
CA ARG A 197 6.99 36.74 -37.96
C ARG A 197 6.14 37.15 -39.17
N ARG A 198 5.86 38.45 -39.35
CA ARG A 198 5.06 39.00 -40.46
C ARG A 198 5.86 39.92 -41.39
N GLY A 199 7.19 39.81 -41.37
CA GLY A 199 8.11 40.50 -42.28
C GLY A 199 8.81 39.51 -43.20
#